data_AF-A0A3A0FE66-F1
#
_entry.id   AF-A0A3A0FE66-F1
#
_cell.length_a   1.000
_cell.length_b   1.000
_cell.length_c   1.000
_cell.angle_alpha   90.00
_cell.angle_beta   90.00
_cell.angle_gamma   90.00
#
_symmetry.space_group_name_H-M   'P 1'
#
loop_
_entity.id
_entity.type
_entity.pdbx_description
1 polymer ?
#
loop_
_entity_poly.entity_id
_entity_poly.type
_entity_poly.pdbx_seq_one_letter_code
_entity_poly.pdbx_strand_id
1 'polypeptide(L)'
;MESRQIRGSSKISGDLKVDSPALFAQLKSFLPVCDLQRVASAYRTAHEQGGTVEAPTRREPEASFNPKPARLCHILVSEAGVRDPLLLSGAILRCVQSNSQNQNFQRLANIDQENLLIELAWSLDRIRHLHMTDLDTEQRCMVLEQARSLLESIPEQDASPRLTQLLSKAIQRCERTFDGLAA
;
A
#
# COMPACT_ATOMS: atom_id res chain seq x y z
N MET A 1 -19.30 -6.69 -31.91
CA MET A 1 -18.29 -6.21 -30.94
C MET A 1 -18.96 -5.14 -30.09
N GLU A 2 -19.52 -5.54 -28.96
CA GLU A 2 -20.22 -4.61 -28.07
C GLU A 2 -19.20 -3.82 -27.25
N SER A 3 -19.20 -2.51 -27.44
CA SER A 3 -18.45 -1.55 -26.63
C SER A 3 -18.85 -1.70 -25.16
N ARG A 4 -17.97 -2.30 -24.36
CA ARG A 4 -18.13 -2.38 -22.90
C ARG A 4 -18.12 -0.95 -22.35
N GLN A 5 -19.27 -0.49 -21.89
CA GLN A 5 -19.39 0.75 -21.11
C GLN A 5 -18.52 0.62 -19.84
N ILE A 6 -17.46 1.42 -19.76
CA ILE A 6 -16.69 1.67 -18.54
C ILE A 6 -17.58 2.52 -17.64
N ARG A 7 -18.40 1.91 -16.78
CA ARG A 7 -19.20 2.64 -15.78
C ARG A 7 -18.34 3.00 -14.57
N GLY A 8 -18.58 4.21 -14.08
CA GLY A 8 -17.70 5.02 -13.26
C GLY A 8 -17.11 4.31 -12.04
N SER A 9 -15.78 4.30 -11.99
CA SER A 9 -15.07 4.32 -10.72
C SER A 9 -15.68 5.45 -9.87
N SER A 10 -16.09 5.14 -8.64
CA SER A 10 -16.48 6.19 -7.70
C SER A 10 -15.34 7.20 -7.67
N LYS A 11 -15.61 8.45 -8.08
CA LYS A 11 -14.57 9.47 -8.19
C LYS A 11 -14.00 9.68 -6.79
N ILE A 12 -12.76 9.25 -6.60
CA ILE A 12 -11.98 9.54 -5.39
C ILE A 12 -11.98 11.05 -5.21
N SER A 13 -12.49 11.51 -4.06
CA SER A 13 -12.77 12.91 -3.78
C SER A 13 -11.59 13.64 -3.13
N GLY A 14 -10.63 12.89 -2.58
CA GLY A 14 -9.56 13.45 -1.74
C GLY A 14 -10.01 13.72 -0.30
N ASP A 15 -11.26 13.40 0.05
CA ASP A 15 -11.75 13.40 1.43
C ASP A 15 -11.65 11.99 2.01
N LEU A 16 -10.73 11.79 2.95
CA LEU A 16 -10.51 10.51 3.63
C LEU A 16 -11.80 9.93 4.24
N LYS A 17 -12.69 10.77 4.75
CA LYS A 17 -13.95 10.33 5.36
C LYS A 17 -14.92 9.77 4.31
N VAL A 18 -14.92 10.33 3.10
CA VAL A 18 -15.80 9.92 2.01
C VAL A 18 -15.21 8.72 1.29
N ASP A 19 -13.91 8.77 1.00
CA ASP A 19 -13.22 7.75 0.20
C ASP A 19 -12.93 6.47 1.01
N SER A 20 -12.78 6.58 2.34
CA SER A 20 -12.54 5.43 3.22
C SER A 20 -13.18 5.62 4.61
N PRO A 21 -14.53 5.57 4.71
CA PRO A 21 -15.26 5.86 5.95
C PRO A 21 -14.89 4.91 7.10
N ALA A 22 -14.62 3.64 6.80
CA ALA A 22 -14.21 2.65 7.79
C ALA A 22 -12.85 2.99 8.41
N LEU A 23 -11.86 3.38 7.59
CA LEU A 23 -10.57 3.82 8.08
C LEU A 23 -10.71 5.11 8.89
N PHE A 24 -11.48 6.09 8.40
CA PHE A 24 -11.70 7.33 9.13
C PHE A 24 -12.33 7.09 10.51
N ALA A 25 -13.34 6.22 10.59
CA ALA A 25 -13.95 5.83 11.86
C ALA A 25 -12.94 5.13 12.79
N GLN A 26 -12.09 4.25 12.24
CA GLN A 26 -11.03 3.60 12.99
C GLN A 26 -10.04 4.62 13.56
N LEU A 27 -9.53 5.54 12.74
CA LEU A 27 -8.60 6.60 13.16
C LEU A 27 -9.20 7.50 14.24
N LYS A 28 -10.46 7.91 14.07
CA LYS A 28 -11.20 8.73 15.03
C LYS A 28 -11.33 8.09 16.42
N SER A 29 -11.28 6.76 16.51
CA SER A 29 -11.41 6.06 17.79
C SER A 29 -10.20 6.21 18.72
N PHE A 30 -9.04 6.67 18.21
CA PHE A 30 -7.82 6.79 19.00
C PHE A 30 -7.00 8.06 18.72
N LEU A 31 -7.17 8.73 17.58
CA LEU A 31 -6.46 9.98 17.30
C LEU A 31 -7.23 11.19 17.86
N PRO A 32 -6.55 12.15 18.51
CA PRO A 32 -7.09 13.47 18.77
C PRO A 32 -7.56 14.16 17.47
N VAL A 33 -8.48 15.11 17.59
CA VAL A 33 -9.05 15.83 16.44
C VAL A 33 -7.97 16.51 15.58
N CYS A 34 -6.97 17.13 16.20
CA CYS A 34 -5.87 17.79 15.49
C CYS A 34 -5.02 16.81 14.66
N ASP A 35 -4.74 15.61 15.21
CA ASP A 35 -3.97 14.58 14.53
C ASP A 35 -4.77 13.89 13.43
N LEU A 36 -6.06 13.66 13.65
CA LEU A 36 -6.98 13.19 12.60
C LEU A 36 -7.05 14.17 11.43
N GLN A 37 -7.11 15.48 11.71
CA GLN A 37 -7.05 16.52 10.68
C GLN A 37 -5.72 16.50 9.92
N ARG A 38 -4.59 16.25 10.61
CA ARG A 38 -3.27 16.11 9.97
C ARG A 38 -3.25 14.96 8.97
N VAL A 39 -3.70 13.77 9.39
CA VAL A 39 -3.76 12.58 8.51
C VAL A 39 -4.72 12.82 7.33
N ALA A 40 -5.88 13.44 7.57
CA ALA A 40 -6.83 13.80 6.51
C ALA A 40 -6.24 14.84 5.52
N SER A 41 -5.46 15.80 6.02
CA SER A 41 -4.74 16.77 5.18
C SER A 41 -3.69 16.08 4.31
N ALA A 42 -2.89 15.17 4.88
CA ALA A 42 -1.92 14.38 4.12
C ALA A 42 -2.61 13.57 3.01
N TYR A 43 -3.76 12.99 3.30
CA TYR A 43 -4.56 12.24 2.32
C TYR A 43 -5.03 13.13 1.16
N ARG A 44 -5.54 14.32 1.46
CA ARG A 44 -5.93 15.31 0.45
C ARG A 44 -4.73 15.72 -0.41
N THR A 45 -3.59 16.03 0.21
CA THR A 45 -2.36 16.37 -0.52
C THR A 45 -1.92 15.23 -1.42
N ALA A 46 -1.96 13.98 -0.95
CA ALA A 46 -1.64 12.83 -1.77
C ALA A 46 -2.60 12.71 -2.97
N HIS A 47 -3.90 12.96 -2.78
CA HIS A 47 -4.87 12.98 -3.87
C HIS A 47 -4.56 14.06 -4.91
N GLU A 48 -4.35 15.30 -4.47
CA GLU A 48 -4.02 16.46 -5.33
C GLU A 48 -2.74 16.22 -6.15
N GLN A 49 -1.79 15.49 -5.59
CA GLN A 49 -0.52 15.14 -6.24
C GLN A 49 -0.59 13.80 -7.00
N GLY A 50 -1.79 13.23 -7.16
CA GLY A 50 -2.00 12.00 -7.94
C GLY A 50 -1.59 10.70 -7.23
N GLY A 51 -1.22 10.73 -5.95
CA GLY A 51 -0.88 9.56 -5.14
C GLY A 51 -2.05 8.60 -4.86
N THR A 52 -3.29 9.01 -5.15
CA THR A 52 -4.46 8.11 -5.16
C THR A 52 -4.71 7.45 -6.52
N VAL A 53 -4.01 7.87 -7.57
CA VAL A 53 -4.11 7.27 -8.90
C VAL A 53 -3.33 5.97 -8.89
N GLU A 54 -4.00 4.88 -9.28
CA GLU A 54 -3.38 3.57 -9.44
C GLU A 54 -3.30 3.20 -10.92
N ALA A 55 -2.35 2.34 -11.25
CA ALA A 55 -2.29 1.71 -12.56
C ALA A 55 -3.61 0.98 -12.87
N PRO A 56 -3.97 0.84 -14.15
CA PRO A 56 -5.14 0.07 -14.56
C PRO A 56 -5.08 -1.32 -13.93
N THR A 57 -6.10 -1.67 -13.15
CA THR A 57 -6.21 -2.98 -12.53
C THR A 57 -7.42 -3.69 -13.11
N ARG A 58 -7.30 -5.00 -13.32
CA ARG A 58 -8.42 -5.83 -13.79
C ARG A 58 -9.36 -6.04 -12.60
N ARG A 59 -10.57 -5.48 -12.65
CA ARG A 59 -11.53 -5.52 -11.55
C ARG A 59 -12.91 -5.98 -11.99
N GLU A 60 -13.63 -6.58 -11.06
CA GLU A 60 -15.08 -6.75 -11.17
C GLU A 60 -15.75 -5.37 -11.06
N PRO A 61 -16.82 -5.10 -11.83
CA PRO A 61 -17.44 -3.78 -11.92
C PRO A 61 -17.95 -3.17 -10.61
N GLU A 62 -18.14 -3.97 -9.56
CA GLU A 62 -18.76 -3.54 -8.28
C GLU A 62 -17.81 -3.60 -7.08
N ALA A 63 -16.55 -3.98 -7.27
CA ALA A 63 -15.59 -4.08 -6.17
C ALA A 63 -15.21 -2.67 -5.66
N SER A 64 -15.76 -2.28 -4.50
CA SER A 64 -15.31 -1.09 -3.78
C SER A 64 -13.87 -1.27 -3.32
N PHE A 65 -13.00 -0.36 -3.74
CA PHE A 65 -11.58 -0.43 -3.43
C PHE A 65 -11.13 0.86 -2.75
N ASN A 66 -10.69 0.72 -1.51
CA ASN A 66 -10.03 1.82 -0.81
C ASN A 66 -8.82 2.28 -1.65
N PRO A 67 -8.61 3.59 -1.86
CA PRO A 67 -7.42 4.09 -2.53
C PRO A 67 -6.13 3.65 -1.82
N LYS A 68 -5.02 3.52 -2.56
CA LYS A 68 -3.73 3.04 -2.01
C LYS A 68 -3.34 3.71 -0.70
N PRO A 69 -3.38 5.05 -0.56
CA PRO A 69 -3.00 5.68 0.70
C PRO A 69 -3.85 5.20 1.89
N ALA A 70 -5.15 4.96 1.68
CA ALA A 70 -6.03 4.43 2.71
C ALA A 70 -5.71 2.96 3.04
N ARG A 71 -5.40 2.12 2.06
CA ARG A 71 -5.01 0.72 2.32
C ARG A 71 -3.72 0.64 3.13
N LEU A 72 -2.73 1.48 2.83
CA LEU A 72 -1.47 1.53 3.60
C LEU A 72 -1.72 1.93 5.05
N CYS A 73 -2.50 2.99 5.29
CA CYS A 73 -2.89 3.35 6.65
C CYS A 73 -3.61 2.20 7.36
N HIS A 74 -4.50 1.50 6.67
CA HIS A 74 -5.21 0.37 7.26
C HIS A 74 -4.27 -0.77 7.66
N ILE A 75 -3.26 -1.10 6.83
CA ILE A 75 -2.23 -2.10 7.16
C ILE A 75 -1.43 -1.65 8.38
N LEU A 76 -0.94 -0.40 8.39
CA LEU A 76 -0.15 0.13 9.49
C LEU A 76 -0.93 0.12 10.82
N VAL A 77 -2.19 0.56 10.80
CA VAL A 77 -3.02 0.62 12.01
C VAL A 77 -3.43 -0.78 12.48
N SER A 78 -3.92 -1.63 11.57
CA SER A 78 -4.58 -2.89 11.95
C SER A 78 -3.60 -4.06 12.09
N GLU A 79 -2.50 -4.05 11.33
CA GLU A 79 -1.55 -5.16 11.26
C GLU A 79 -0.24 -4.83 11.96
N ALA A 80 0.20 -3.56 11.94
CA ALA A 80 1.40 -3.12 12.64
C ALA A 80 1.12 -2.44 13.99
N GLY A 81 -0.14 -2.12 14.29
CA GLY A 81 -0.54 -1.46 15.54
C GLY A 81 -0.11 0.01 15.62
N VAL A 82 0.26 0.63 14.50
CA VAL A 82 0.72 2.02 14.45
C VAL A 82 -0.40 2.97 14.87
N ARG A 83 -0.07 3.86 15.81
CA ARG A 83 -0.95 4.95 16.27
C ARG A 83 -0.35 6.34 16.08
N ASP A 84 0.90 6.43 15.63
CA ASP A 84 1.57 7.70 15.40
C ASP A 84 1.00 8.41 14.15
N PRO A 85 0.36 9.58 14.29
CA PRO A 85 -0.18 10.33 13.17
C PRO A 85 0.89 10.85 12.21
N LEU A 86 2.13 11.06 12.65
CA LEU A 86 3.23 11.48 11.77
C LEU A 86 3.63 10.35 10.83
N LEU A 87 3.87 9.15 11.37
CA LEU A 87 4.15 7.96 10.56
C LEU A 87 3.02 7.63 9.57
N LEU A 88 1.76 7.73 10.01
CA LEU A 88 0.60 7.53 9.13
C LEU A 88 0.53 8.57 7.99
N SER A 89 0.83 9.83 8.29
CA SER A 89 0.89 10.91 7.28
C SER A 89 2.05 10.69 6.31
N GLY A 90 3.22 10.26 6.81
CA GLY A 90 4.38 9.89 6.00
C GLY A 90 4.07 8.74 5.03
N ALA A 91 3.38 7.71 5.51
CA ALA A 91 2.95 6.57 4.70
C ALA A 91 2.01 6.97 3.56
N ILE A 92 1.10 7.91 3.83
CA ILE A 92 0.20 8.47 2.80
C ILE A 92 0.99 9.23 1.74
N LEU A 93 1.90 10.11 2.15
CA LEU A 93 2.68 10.96 1.24
C LEU A 93 3.70 10.15 0.43
N ARG A 94 4.14 8.99 0.95
CA ARG A 94 4.95 8.03 0.20
C ARG A 94 4.30 7.58 -1.11
N CYS A 95 2.96 7.53 -1.17
CA CYS A 95 2.21 7.21 -2.39
C CYS A 95 2.44 8.19 -3.53
N VAL A 96 2.75 9.45 -3.23
CA VAL A 96 3.06 10.44 -4.26
C VAL A 96 4.41 10.14 -4.89
N GLN A 97 5.41 9.85 -4.06
CA GLN A 97 6.80 9.66 -4.48
C GLN A 97 6.97 8.43 -5.39
N SER A 98 6.12 7.42 -5.26
CA SER A 98 6.21 6.20 -6.07
C SER A 98 5.74 6.35 -7.52
N ASN A 99 4.94 7.37 -7.81
CA ASN A 99 4.43 7.58 -9.17
C ASN A 99 5.49 8.22 -10.09
N SER A 100 6.55 8.74 -9.51
CA SER A 100 7.76 9.17 -10.20
C SER A 100 8.60 7.93 -10.53
N GLN A 101 8.57 7.47 -11.79
CA GLN A 101 9.13 6.21 -12.31
C GLN A 101 10.66 5.94 -12.09
N ASN A 102 11.36 6.67 -11.23
CA ASN A 102 12.84 6.64 -11.17
C ASN A 102 13.45 6.77 -9.76
N GLN A 103 12.94 6.08 -8.74
CA GLN A 103 13.59 6.11 -7.42
C GLN A 103 14.34 4.81 -7.09
N ASN A 104 15.61 4.88 -7.50
CA ASN A 104 16.80 4.11 -7.11
C ASN A 104 16.70 3.34 -5.78
N PHE A 105 16.94 2.03 -5.90
CA PHE A 105 17.02 1.02 -4.85
C PHE A 105 18.28 1.11 -3.95
N GLN A 106 18.94 2.26 -3.89
CA GLN A 106 20.15 2.45 -3.06
C GLN A 106 19.86 2.94 -1.63
N ARG A 107 18.58 3.03 -1.20
CA ARG A 107 18.22 3.56 0.12
C ARG A 107 18.08 2.52 1.25
N LEU A 108 18.32 1.23 1.01
CA LEU A 108 18.16 0.19 2.03
C LEU A 108 19.22 0.24 3.15
N ALA A 109 20.37 0.88 2.93
CA ALA A 109 21.48 0.87 3.90
C ALA A 109 21.28 1.75 5.14
N ASN A 110 20.30 2.68 5.14
CA ASN A 110 20.04 3.63 6.24
C ASN A 110 18.52 3.90 6.40
N ILE A 111 17.70 2.87 6.30
CA ILE A 111 16.25 3.02 6.58
C ILE A 111 16.08 3.13 8.09
N ASP A 112 15.64 4.29 8.57
CA ASP A 112 15.18 4.41 9.96
C ASP A 112 13.98 3.47 10.22
N GLN A 113 13.79 3.07 11.48
CA GLN A 113 12.75 2.11 11.86
C GLN A 113 11.34 2.52 11.39
N GLU A 114 11.08 3.83 11.35
CA GLU A 114 9.82 4.40 10.90
C GLU A 114 9.56 4.17 9.41
N ASN A 115 10.56 4.43 8.57
CA ASN A 115 10.50 4.16 7.14
C ASN A 115 10.43 2.65 6.87
N LEU A 116 11.01 1.80 7.72
CA LEU A 116 10.94 0.35 7.54
C LEU A 116 9.50 -0.18 7.67
N LEU A 117 8.72 0.32 8.63
CA LEU A 117 7.30 -0.04 8.76
C LEU A 117 6.50 0.37 7.51
N ILE A 118 6.77 1.55 6.97
CA ILE A 118 6.12 2.05 5.75
C ILE A 118 6.46 1.15 4.57
N GLU A 119 7.75 0.81 4.37
CA GLU A 119 8.19 -0.04 3.26
C GLU A 119 7.67 -1.48 3.37
N LEU A 120 7.54 -2.02 4.59
CA LEU A 120 6.91 -3.31 4.84
C LEU A 120 5.42 -3.30 4.48
N ALA A 121 4.67 -2.29 4.96
CA ALA A 121 3.25 -2.15 4.65
C ALA A 121 3.02 -1.92 3.15
N TRP A 122 3.90 -1.15 2.52
CA TRP A 122 3.91 -0.91 1.08
C TRP A 122 4.11 -2.17 0.27
N SER A 123 5.15 -2.94 0.61
CA SER A 123 5.46 -4.21 -0.06
C SER A 123 4.32 -5.21 0.12
N LEU A 124 3.74 -5.28 1.32
CA LEU A 124 2.59 -6.14 1.58
C LEU A 124 1.36 -5.75 0.74
N ASP A 125 1.04 -4.47 0.61
CA ASP A 125 -0.04 -3.99 -0.27
C ASP A 125 0.23 -4.39 -1.72
N ARG A 126 1.45 -4.18 -2.23
CA ARG A 126 1.82 -4.54 -3.61
C ARG A 126 1.66 -6.03 -3.87
N ILE A 127 2.15 -6.88 -2.97
CA ILE A 127 2.05 -8.34 -3.13
C ILE A 127 0.59 -8.81 -3.09
N ARG A 128 -0.22 -8.28 -2.16
CA ARG A 128 -1.65 -8.65 -2.06
C ARG A 128 -2.43 -8.31 -3.33
N HIS A 129 -2.07 -7.22 -4.01
CA HIS A 129 -2.75 -6.77 -5.22
C HIS A 129 -2.04 -7.18 -6.52
N LEU A 130 -0.93 -7.91 -6.44
CA LEU A 130 -0.11 -8.27 -7.60
C LEU A 130 -0.93 -9.01 -8.67
N HIS A 131 -1.82 -9.90 -8.26
CA HIS A 131 -2.72 -10.65 -9.13
C HIS A 131 -3.74 -9.79 -9.90
N MET A 132 -4.02 -8.57 -9.43
CA MET A 132 -4.96 -7.63 -10.05
C MET A 132 -4.28 -6.69 -11.05
N THR A 133 -2.95 -6.70 -11.11
CA THR A 133 -2.16 -5.87 -12.00
C THR A 133 -2.07 -6.47 -13.41
N ASP A 134 -1.81 -5.61 -14.38
CA ASP A 134 -1.50 -5.97 -15.77
C ASP A 134 -0.02 -6.33 -16.00
N LEU A 135 0.79 -6.36 -14.93
CA LEU A 135 2.19 -6.75 -14.99
C LEU A 135 2.35 -8.15 -15.59
N ASP A 136 3.39 -8.34 -16.41
CA ASP A 136 3.79 -9.63 -16.94
C ASP A 136 4.52 -10.49 -15.90
N THR A 137 4.88 -11.73 -16.27
CA THR A 137 5.54 -12.68 -15.36
C THR A 137 6.88 -12.16 -14.86
N GLU A 138 7.70 -11.56 -15.72
CA GLU A 138 9.02 -11.05 -15.36
C GLU A 138 8.90 -9.91 -14.35
N GLN A 139 8.02 -8.94 -14.62
CA GLN A 139 7.73 -7.83 -13.73
C GLN A 139 7.19 -8.30 -12.38
N ARG A 140 6.32 -9.32 -12.36
CA ARG A 140 5.81 -9.92 -11.12
C ARG A 140 6.92 -10.58 -10.30
N CYS A 141 7.83 -11.30 -10.96
CA CYS A 141 9.01 -11.88 -10.31
C CYS A 141 9.89 -10.78 -9.70
N MET A 142 10.15 -9.68 -10.42
CA MET A 142 10.91 -8.54 -9.87
C MET A 142 10.25 -7.95 -8.61
N VAL A 143 8.91 -7.85 -8.57
CA VAL A 143 8.20 -7.38 -7.37
C VAL A 143 8.38 -8.34 -6.19
N LEU A 144 8.35 -9.66 -6.45
CA LEU A 144 8.57 -10.68 -5.41
C LEU A 144 10.00 -10.66 -4.88
N GLU A 145 11.00 -10.56 -5.76
CA GLU A 145 12.42 -10.44 -5.40
C GLU A 145 12.67 -9.19 -4.56
N GLN A 146 12.11 -8.04 -4.93
CA GLN A 146 12.18 -6.81 -4.13
C GLN A 146 11.64 -7.02 -2.71
N ALA A 147 10.52 -7.73 -2.57
CA ALA A 147 9.93 -8.01 -1.27
C ALA A 147 10.79 -8.98 -0.42
N ARG A 148 11.49 -9.94 -1.04
CA ARG A 148 12.47 -10.80 -0.35
C ARG A 148 13.67 -10.01 0.13
N SER A 149 14.28 -9.20 -0.74
CA SER A 149 15.44 -8.40 -0.38
C SER A 149 15.13 -7.44 0.76
N LEU A 150 13.90 -6.89 0.79
CA LEU A 150 13.43 -6.13 1.95
C LEU A 150 13.43 -6.98 3.22
N LEU A 151 12.84 -8.18 3.21
CA LEU A 151 12.82 -9.08 4.37
C LEU A 151 14.22 -9.48 4.85
N GLU A 152 15.15 -9.73 3.94
CA GLU A 152 16.55 -10.09 4.24
C GLU A 152 17.33 -8.92 4.83
N SER A 153 16.94 -7.68 4.52
CA SER A 153 17.57 -6.48 5.04
C SER A 153 17.11 -6.08 6.45
N ILE A 154 16.07 -6.72 6.99
CA ILE A 154 15.53 -6.41 8.31
C ILE A 154 16.47 -6.95 9.40
N PRO A 155 16.99 -6.11 10.31
CA PRO A 155 17.78 -6.58 11.44
C PRO A 155 16.96 -7.53 12.32
N GLU A 156 17.57 -8.61 12.84
CA GLU A 156 16.89 -9.60 13.69
C GLU A 156 16.20 -9.00 14.93
N GLN A 157 16.66 -7.83 15.37
CA GLN A 157 16.17 -7.12 16.55
C GLN A 157 15.11 -6.06 16.21
N ASP A 158 14.78 -5.86 14.93
CA ASP A 158 14.04 -4.70 14.48
C ASP A 158 12.84 -5.03 13.56
N ALA A 159 11.87 -4.12 13.58
CA ALA A 159 10.58 -4.11 12.88
C ALA A 159 9.50 -5.13 13.30
N SER A 160 8.25 -4.72 13.07
CA SER A 160 7.01 -5.41 13.43
C SER A 160 7.03 -6.90 13.02
N PRO A 161 7.16 -7.85 13.96
CA PRO A 161 7.23 -9.29 13.65
C PRO A 161 6.00 -9.76 12.87
N ARG A 162 4.86 -9.11 13.13
CA ARG A 162 3.60 -9.37 12.45
C ARG A 162 3.63 -8.97 10.98
N LEU A 163 4.11 -7.78 10.62
CA LEU A 163 4.21 -7.39 9.21
C LEU A 163 5.19 -8.27 8.44
N THR A 164 6.35 -8.56 9.03
CA THR A 164 7.36 -9.46 8.45
C THR A 164 6.77 -10.83 8.15
N GLN A 165 6.03 -11.40 9.11
CA GLN A 165 5.35 -12.68 8.93
C GLN A 165 4.27 -12.62 7.84
N LEU A 166 3.46 -11.55 7.79
CA LEU A 166 2.40 -11.39 6.81
C LEU A 166 2.96 -11.21 5.40
N LEU A 167 4.05 -10.46 5.24
CA LEU A 167 4.75 -10.31 3.96
C LEU A 167 5.35 -11.63 3.50
N SER A 168 6.06 -12.35 4.36
CA SER A 168 6.61 -13.67 4.05
C SER A 168 5.54 -14.65 3.57
N LYS A 169 4.40 -14.74 4.28
CA LYS A 169 3.27 -15.59 3.88
C LYS A 169 2.65 -15.15 2.55
N ALA A 170 2.55 -13.85 2.30
CA ALA A 170 1.99 -13.32 1.06
C ALA A 170 2.89 -13.66 -0.15
N ILE A 171 4.21 -13.57 0.00
CA ILE A 171 5.20 -14.00 -1.01
C ILE A 171 5.01 -15.49 -1.31
N GLN A 172 5.06 -16.36 -0.29
CA GLN A 172 4.89 -17.82 -0.45
C GLN A 172 3.57 -18.22 -1.11
N ARG A 173 2.50 -17.44 -0.92
CA ARG A 173 1.21 -17.68 -1.59
C ARG A 173 1.28 -17.30 -3.07
N CYS A 174 1.89 -16.18 -3.40
CA CYS A 174 2.04 -15.72 -4.78
C CYS A 174 2.91 -16.70 -5.58
N GLU A 175 4.04 -17.14 -5.02
CA GLU A 175 4.94 -18.09 -5.68
C GLU A 175 4.26 -19.39 -6.05
N ARG A 176 3.54 -20.03 -5.11
CA ARG A 176 2.77 -21.24 -5.41
C ARG A 176 1.76 -21.06 -6.53
N THR A 177 1.24 -19.84 -6.68
CA THR A 177 0.27 -19.52 -7.75
C THR A 177 0.99 -19.33 -9.09
N PHE A 178 2.20 -18.77 -9.10
CA PHE A 178 2.97 -18.49 -10.32
C PHE A 178 3.81 -19.68 -10.80
N ASP A 179 4.39 -20.48 -9.89
CA ASP A 179 5.09 -21.72 -10.24
C ASP A 179 4.12 -22.74 -10.87
N GLY A 180 2.88 -22.77 -10.40
CA GLY A 180 1.80 -23.58 -11.00
C GLY A 180 1.30 -23.06 -12.35
N LEU A 181 1.74 -21.88 -12.80
CA LEU A 181 1.44 -21.32 -14.14
C LEU A 181 2.59 -21.54 -15.14
N ALA A 182 3.78 -21.93 -14.67
CA ALA A 182 4.97 -22.21 -15.48
C ALA A 182 5.18 -23.71 -15.79
N ALA A 183 4.38 -24.59 -15.18
CA ALA A 183 4.33 -26.04 -15.43
C ALA A 183 3.16 -26.39 -16.35
#